data_AF-A0A558A6B7-F1
#
_entry.id   AF-A0A558A6B7-F1
#
_cell.length_a   1.000
_cell.length_b   1.000
_cell.length_c   1.000
_cell.angle_alpha   90.00
_cell.angle_beta   90.00
_cell.angle_gamma   90.00
#
_symmetry.space_group_name_H-M   'P 1'
#
loop_
_entity.id
_entity.type
_entity.pdbx_description
1 polymer ?
#
loop_
_entity_poly.entity_id
_entity_poly.type
_entity_poly.pdbx_seq_one_letter_code
_entity_poly.pdbx_strand_id
1 'polypeptide(L)'
;VRATLGVWLAAIPFALIGLLIGQIGTADSTQPITQLVMLPMALLGGIFIPIDAMPHWLLQIAQVLPTYWMGQIGRGAVTPDLSTGLGKDVLVLGIWTVVLGVAVVRRYRKDSARV
;
A
#
# COMPACT_ATOMS: atom_id res chain seq x y z
N VAL A 1 -1.58 -20.98 -1.26
CA VAL A 1 -0.34 -20.47 -1.90
C VAL A 1 -0.51 -19.10 -2.54
N ARG A 2 -1.41 -18.91 -3.52
CA ARG A 2 -1.61 -17.60 -4.20
C ARG A 2 -1.96 -16.46 -3.25
N ALA A 3 -2.93 -16.68 -2.34
CA ALA A 3 -3.32 -15.71 -1.32
C ALA A 3 -2.15 -15.36 -0.38
N THR A 4 -1.42 -16.38 0.09
CA THR A 4 -0.27 -16.20 0.97
C THR A 4 0.81 -15.33 0.33
N LEU A 5 1.19 -15.62 -0.92
CA LEU A 5 2.16 -14.82 -1.66
C LEU A 5 1.66 -13.40 -1.91
N GLY A 6 0.38 -13.24 -2.25
CA GLY A 6 -0.25 -11.94 -2.42
C GLY A 6 -0.19 -11.10 -1.15
N VAL A 7 -0.50 -11.68 0.02
CA VAL A 7 -0.44 -10.98 1.31
C VAL A 7 0.98 -10.51 1.62
N TRP A 8 1.99 -11.35 1.40
CA TRP A 8 3.39 -10.95 1.58
C TRP A 8 3.80 -9.84 0.63
N LEU A 9 3.40 -9.90 -0.64
CA LEU A 9 3.66 -8.83 -1.62
C LEU A 9 2.95 -7.52 -1.23
N ALA A 10 1.72 -7.61 -0.74
CA ALA A 10 0.97 -6.44 -0.28
C ALA A 10 1.60 -5.81 0.97
N ALA A 11 2.18 -6.61 1.87
CA ALA A 11 2.80 -6.13 3.10
C ALA A 11 4.05 -5.25 2.86
N ILE A 12 4.81 -5.50 1.78
CA ILE A 12 6.07 -4.80 1.50
C ILE A 12 5.87 -3.27 1.34
N PRO A 13 4.96 -2.77 0.49
CA PRO A 13 4.64 -1.35 0.42
C PRO A 13 4.28 -0.72 1.76
N PHE A 14 3.45 -1.38 2.58
CA PHE A 14 3.06 -0.84 3.89
C PHE A 14 4.24 -0.76 4.85
N ALA A 15 5.11 -1.77 4.85
CA ALA A 15 6.34 -1.75 5.64
C ALA A 15 7.27 -0.60 5.22
N LEU A 16 7.40 -0.36 3.90
CA LEU A 16 8.21 0.74 3.37
C LEU A 16 7.62 2.11 3.69
N ILE A 17 6.30 2.26 3.68
CA ILE A 17 5.63 3.49 4.15
C ILE A 17 5.96 3.71 5.63
N GLY A 18 5.81 2.69 6.47
CA GLY A 18 6.15 2.77 7.90
C GLY A 18 7.61 3.15 8.13
N LEU A 19 8.53 2.58 7.33
CA LEU A 19 9.95 2.91 7.39
C LEU A 19 10.23 4.36 6.98
N LEU A 20 9.59 4.86 5.92
CA LEU A 20 9.69 6.27 5.53
C LEU A 20 9.17 7.19 6.62
N ILE A 21 8.04 6.85 7.24
CA ILE A 21 7.48 7.63 8.35
C ILE A 21 8.46 7.64 9.52
N GLY A 22 9.07 6.51 9.87
CA GLY A 22 10.10 6.44 10.91
C GLY A 22 11.39 7.21 10.59
N GLN A 23 11.75 7.36 9.31
CA GLN A 23 12.90 8.17 8.87
C GLN A 23 12.61 9.69 8.85
N ILE A 24 11.33 10.10 8.88
CA ILE A 24 10.94 11.52 8.84
C ILE A 24 10.43 12.02 10.19
N GLY A 25 9.79 11.14 10.94
CA GLY A 25 9.10 11.44 12.18
C GLY A 25 10.02 11.35 13.38
N THR A 26 9.67 12.12 14.41
CA THR A 26 10.14 11.94 15.78
C THR A 26 9.30 10.88 16.50
N ALA A 27 9.70 10.50 17.72
CA ALA A 27 8.94 9.54 18.54
C ALA A 27 7.47 9.95 18.71
N ASP A 28 7.20 11.24 18.93
CA ASP A 28 5.84 11.75 19.15
C ASP A 28 5.04 11.97 17.86
N SER A 29 5.70 12.18 16.71
CA SER A 29 5.02 12.49 15.44
C SER A 29 4.79 11.26 14.54
N THR A 30 5.53 10.17 14.75
CA THR A 30 5.40 8.94 13.93
C THR A 30 4.00 8.34 13.98
N GLN A 31 3.40 8.26 15.18
CA GLN A 31 2.06 7.73 15.39
C GLN A 31 0.98 8.56 14.65
N PRO A 32 0.85 9.89 14.87
CA PRO A 32 -0.15 10.68 14.18
C PRO A 32 0.07 10.74 12.66
N ILE A 33 1.31 10.77 12.18
CA ILE A 33 1.60 10.71 10.74
C ILE A 33 1.13 9.39 10.15
N THR A 34 1.40 8.26 10.82
CA THR A 34 0.94 6.94 10.36
C THR A 34 -0.58 6.89 10.24
N GLN A 35 -1.30 7.42 11.24
CA GLN A 35 -2.77 7.49 11.16
C GLN A 35 -3.22 8.38 10.00
N LEU A 36 -2.63 9.58 9.86
CA LEU A 36 -2.96 10.53 8.79
C LEU A 36 -2.71 9.95 7.38
N VAL A 37 -1.74 9.05 7.22
CA VAL A 37 -1.44 8.40 5.94
C VAL A 37 -2.31 7.17 5.72
N MET A 38 -2.42 6.29 6.71
CA MET A 38 -3.07 4.99 6.56
C MET A 38 -4.59 5.10 6.50
N LEU A 39 -5.22 6.01 7.26
CA LEU A 39 -6.68 6.16 7.25
C LEU A 39 -7.22 6.57 5.87
N PRO A 40 -6.73 7.66 5.25
CA PRO A 40 -7.17 8.03 3.91
C PRO A 40 -6.90 6.94 2.90
N MET A 41 -5.76 6.26 3.01
CA MET A 41 -5.42 5.16 2.10
C MET A 41 -6.41 3.98 2.24
N ALA A 42 -6.83 3.65 3.46
CA ALA A 42 -7.81 2.59 3.71
C ALA A 42 -9.22 2.98 3.23
N LEU A 43 -9.61 4.25 3.42
CA LEU A 43 -10.90 4.77 2.97
C LEU A 43 -10.99 4.79 1.44
N LEU A 44 -10.00 5.42 0.79
CA LEU A 44 -9.92 5.56 -0.66
C LEU A 44 -9.65 4.23 -1.38
N GLY A 45 -8.94 3.30 -0.73
CA GLY A 45 -8.67 1.97 -1.28
C GLY A 45 -9.88 1.03 -1.28
N GLY A 46 -11.00 1.42 -0.68
CA GLY A 46 -12.22 0.61 -0.68
C GLY A 46 -12.20 -0.55 0.32
N ILE A 47 -11.50 -0.36 1.45
CA ILE A 47 -11.60 -1.25 2.62
C ILE A 47 -12.88 -0.94 3.41
N PHE A 48 -13.19 0.35 3.60
CA PHE A 48 -14.38 0.80 4.32
C PHE A 48 -15.57 1.08 3.40
N ILE A 49 -15.32 1.48 2.15
CA ILE A 49 -16.36 1.77 1.17
C ILE A 49 -16.38 0.62 0.16
N PRO A 50 -17.54 -0.04 -0.07
CA PRO A 50 -17.65 -1.09 -1.07
C PRO A 50 -17.26 -0.56 -2.45
N ILE A 51 -16.34 -1.26 -3.13
CA ILE A 51 -15.83 -0.85 -4.45
C ILE A 51 -16.95 -0.74 -5.50
N ASP A 52 -18.00 -1.56 -5.38
CA ASP A 52 -19.15 -1.58 -6.29
C ASP A 52 -20.07 -0.36 -6.11
N ALA A 53 -20.00 0.29 -4.95
CA ALA A 53 -20.74 1.51 -4.64
C ALA A 53 -19.93 2.79 -4.90
N MET A 54 -18.67 2.68 -5.33
CA MET A 54 -17.83 3.85 -5.59
C MET A 54 -18.20 4.52 -6.92
N PRO A 55 -18.28 5.86 -6.96
CA PRO A 55 -18.37 6.58 -8.22
C PRO A 55 -17.08 6.37 -9.04
N HIS A 56 -17.20 6.45 -10.38
CA HIS A 56 -16.12 6.06 -11.29
C HIS A 56 -14.79 6.79 -11.03
N TRP A 57 -14.84 8.09 -10.71
CA TRP A 57 -13.66 8.88 -10.37
C TRP A 57 -12.94 8.39 -9.11
N LEU A 58 -13.69 7.94 -8.10
CA LEU A 58 -13.13 7.44 -6.85
C LEU A 58 -12.51 6.06 -7.06
N LEU A 59 -13.13 5.22 -7.89
CA LEU A 59 -12.58 3.92 -8.27
C LEU A 59 -11.23 4.06 -9.00
N GLN A 60 -11.08 5.06 -9.87
CA GLN A 60 -9.81 5.35 -10.53
C GLN A 60 -8.71 5.71 -9.53
N ILE A 61 -9.02 6.50 -8.49
CA ILE A 61 -8.08 6.80 -7.41
C ILE A 61 -7.75 5.54 -6.61
N ALA A 62 -8.77 4.74 -6.27
CA ALA A 62 -8.61 3.51 -5.51
C ALA A 62 -7.63 2.55 -6.20
N GLN A 63 -7.76 2.35 -7.51
CA GLN A 63 -6.90 1.46 -8.31
C GLN A 63 -5.43 1.88 -8.35
N VAL A 64 -5.09 3.11 -7.99
CA VAL A 64 -3.70 3.55 -7.87
C VAL A 64 -3.12 3.20 -6.50
N LEU A 65 -3.96 3.05 -5.47
CA LEU A 65 -3.53 2.84 -4.09
C LEU A 65 -3.22 1.35 -3.81
N PRO A 66 -2.19 1.06 -2.98
CA PRO A 66 -1.83 -0.32 -2.64
C PRO A 66 -2.91 -1.00 -1.78
N THR A 67 -3.71 -0.23 -1.02
CA THR A 67 -4.82 -0.72 -0.21
C THR A 67 -5.94 -1.35 -1.03
N TYR A 68 -6.20 -0.85 -2.24
CA TYR A 68 -7.18 -1.46 -3.15
C TYR A 68 -6.76 -2.86 -3.57
N TRP A 69 -5.50 -3.01 -3.99
CA TRP A 69 -4.94 -4.29 -4.42
C TRP A 69 -4.79 -5.28 -3.26
N MET A 70 -4.46 -4.80 -2.06
CA MET A 70 -4.50 -5.61 -0.84
C MET A 70 -5.90 -6.17 -0.57
N GLY A 71 -6.94 -5.32 -0.64
CA GLY A 71 -8.33 -5.75 -0.50
C GLY A 71 -8.73 -6.76 -1.58
N GLN A 72 -8.20 -6.60 -2.78
CA GLN A 72 -8.49 -7.47 -3.91
C GLN A 72 -7.86 -8.88 -3.78
N ILE A 73 -6.65 -8.95 -3.24
CA ILE A 73 -6.01 -10.21 -2.84
C ILE A 73 -6.84 -10.90 -1.76
N GLY A 74 -7.34 -10.15 -0.77
CA GLY A 74 -8.21 -10.67 0.28
C GLY A 74 -9.52 -11.25 -0.27
N ARG A 75 -10.22 -10.49 -1.12
CA ARG A 75 -11.46 -10.97 -1.79
C ARG A 75 -11.21 -12.19 -2.67
N GLY A 76 -10.15 -12.17 -3.47
CA GLY A 76 -9.75 -13.30 -4.31
C GLY A 76 -9.32 -14.56 -3.54
N ALA A 77 -8.91 -14.41 -2.28
CA ALA A 77 -8.59 -15.54 -1.41
C ALA A 77 -9.85 -16.26 -0.89
N VAL A 78 -10.94 -15.52 -0.69
CA VAL A 78 -12.23 -16.06 -0.21
C VAL A 78 -13.09 -16.54 -1.37
N THR A 79 -13.13 -15.76 -2.46
CA THR A 79 -13.91 -16.05 -3.66
C THR A 79 -13.00 -15.95 -4.88
N PRO A 80 -12.50 -17.08 -5.43
CA PRO A 80 -11.53 -17.08 -6.53
C PRO A 80 -11.99 -16.28 -7.77
N ASP A 81 -13.30 -16.28 -8.04
CA ASP A 81 -13.92 -15.59 -9.18
C ASP A 81 -13.89 -14.07 -9.06
N LEU A 82 -13.72 -13.55 -7.84
CA LEU A 82 -13.57 -12.11 -7.61
C LEU A 82 -12.15 -11.63 -7.90
N SER A 83 -11.17 -12.52 -8.15
CA SER A 83 -9.80 -12.08 -8.41
C SER A 83 -9.66 -11.40 -9.78
N THR A 84 -9.16 -10.16 -9.81
CA THR A 84 -8.95 -9.37 -11.03
C THR A 84 -7.74 -9.82 -11.88
N GLY A 85 -7.20 -11.01 -11.58
CA GLY A 85 -5.99 -11.57 -12.17
C GLY A 85 -4.71 -11.14 -11.44
N LEU A 86 -3.85 -12.11 -11.12
CA LEU A 86 -2.61 -11.89 -10.35
C LEU A 86 -1.66 -10.86 -10.98
N GLY A 87 -1.71 -10.69 -12.30
CA GLY A 87 -0.77 -9.81 -13.01
C GLY A 87 -0.90 -8.34 -12.61
N LYS A 88 -2.13 -7.84 -12.42
CA LYS A 88 -2.36 -6.42 -12.08
C LYS A 88 -1.99 -6.13 -10.63
N ASP A 89 -2.41 -7.01 -9.72
CA ASP A 89 -2.10 -6.90 -8.28
C ASP A 89 -0.57 -6.86 -8.06
N VAL A 90 0.16 -7.79 -8.67
CA VAL A 90 1.63 -7.87 -8.58
C VAL A 90 2.30 -6.66 -9.21
N LEU A 91 1.78 -6.18 -10.35
CA LEU A 91 2.34 -5.02 -11.04
C LEU A 91 2.25 -3.75 -10.18
N VAL A 92 1.06 -3.43 -9.65
CA VAL A 92 0.88 -2.20 -8.88
C VAL A 92 1.61 -2.25 -7.54
N LEU A 93 1.53 -3.38 -6.83
CA LEU A 93 2.28 -3.57 -5.58
C LEU A 93 3.79 -3.56 -5.81
N GLY A 94 4.25 -4.12 -6.93
CA GLY A 94 5.64 -4.07 -7.37
C GLY A 94 6.11 -2.64 -7.64
N ILE A 95 5.32 -1.84 -8.36
CA ILE A 95 5.62 -0.42 -8.61
C ILE A 95 5.73 0.35 -7.29
N TRP A 96 4.76 0.19 -6.38
CA TRP A 96 4.81 0.82 -5.05
C TRP A 96 6.03 0.41 -4.25
N THR A 97 6.37 -0.89 -4.28
CA THR A 97 7.56 -1.42 -3.60
C THR A 97 8.83 -0.78 -4.13
N VAL A 98 8.99 -0.69 -5.45
CA VAL A 98 10.16 -0.07 -6.09
C VAL A 98 10.23 1.42 -5.76
N VAL A 99 9.11 2.15 -5.90
CA VAL A 99 9.07 3.60 -5.64
C VAL A 99 9.41 3.93 -4.19
N LEU A 100 8.75 3.25 -3.24
CA LEU A 100 8.99 3.46 -1.81
C LEU A 100 10.38 2.97 -1.41
N GLY A 101 10.84 1.83 -1.94
CA GLY A 101 12.18 1.30 -1.68
C GLY A 101 13.27 2.25 -2.15
N VAL A 102 13.12 2.83 -3.35
CA VAL A 102 14.03 3.87 -3.84
C VAL A 102 13.99 5.12 -2.95
N ALA A 103 12.81 5.53 -2.48
CA ALA A 103 12.68 6.66 -1.56
C ALA A 103 13.40 6.42 -0.22
N VAL A 104 13.20 5.24 0.38
CA VAL A 104 13.88 4.80 1.61
C VAL A 104 15.39 4.82 1.42
N VAL A 105 15.90 4.18 0.36
CA VAL A 105 17.34 4.09 0.10
C VAL A 105 17.95 5.47 -0.14
N ARG A 106 17.28 6.33 -0.92
CA ARG A 106 17.75 7.70 -1.17
C ARG A 106 17.82 8.53 0.12
N ARG A 107 16.83 8.40 0.99
CA ARG A 107 16.82 9.11 2.26
C ARG A 107 17.90 8.59 3.21
N TYR A 108 18.01 7.27 3.34
CA TYR A 108 19.06 6.63 4.13
C TYR A 108 20.47 7.07 3.68
N ARG A 109 20.74 7.09 2.36
CA ARG A 109 22.02 7.58 1.82
C ARG A 109 22.30 9.06 2.12
N LYS A 110 21.26 9.91 2.14
CA LYS A 110 21.41 11.33 2.49
C LYS A 110 21.73 11.51 3.98
N ASP A 111 21.13 10.68 4.83
CA ASP A 111 21.38 10.72 6.27
C ASP A 111 22.76 10.15 6.62
N SER A 112 23.18 9.05 5.98
CA SER A 112 24.53 8.48 6.16
C SER A 112 25.67 9.37 5.62
N ALA A 113 25.39 10.28 4.68
CA ALA A 113 26.37 11.23 4.16
C ALA A 113 26.54 12.49 5.03
N ARG A 114 25.72 12.65 6.08
CA ARG A 114 25.81 13.75 7.05
C ARG A 114 26.63 13.42 8.30
N VAL A 115 27.01 12.16 8.47
CA VAL A 115 27.85 11.64 9.57
C VAL A 115 29.28 11.51 9.08
#